data_AF-A0A0S8HPM1-F1
#
_entry.id   AF-A0A0S8HPM1-F1
#
_cell.length_a   1.000
_cell.length_b   1.000
_cell.length_c   1.000
_cell.angle_alpha   90.00
_cell.angle_beta   90.00
_cell.angle_gamma   90.00
#
_symmetry.space_group_name_H-M   'P 1'
#
loop_
_entity.id
_entity.type
_entity.pdbx_description
1 polymer ?
#
loop_
_entity_poly.entity_id
_entity_poly.type
_entity_poly.pdbx_seq_one_letter_code
_entity_poly.pdbx_strand_id
1 'polypeptide(L)'
;SLRLATVFGMSPRMRLDLLVNHFVYAAVTDGYLVIFEKDFKRNYVHIRDVADCFLHCLEHSSPMAGRPYNVGLDAANLSKAELALKVKEYLPRLYVHFSEVGSDPDKRNYIVSNRRLREAGFEARRSLDEGIQELLKGYRMFGRSPFKNV
;
A
#
# COMPACT_ATOMS: atom_id res chain seq x y z
N SER A 1 -10.21 15.04 10.95
CA SER A 1 -9.68 13.67 11.15
C SER A 1 -9.30 13.10 9.80
N LEU A 2 -8.35 12.15 9.77
CA LEU A 2 -7.87 11.53 8.54
C LEU A 2 -8.28 10.05 8.49
N ARG A 3 -8.72 9.58 7.34
CA ARG A 3 -9.07 8.19 7.04
C ARG A 3 -8.06 7.67 6.04
N LEU A 4 -7.03 7.00 6.55
CA LEU A 4 -5.93 6.53 5.71
C LEU A 4 -6.37 5.31 4.90
N ALA A 5 -6.00 5.32 3.64
CA ALA A 5 -5.94 4.13 2.79
C ALA A 5 -4.93 3.11 3.37
N THR A 6 -4.81 1.93 2.73
CA THR A 6 -3.78 0.96 3.16
C THR A 6 -2.40 1.57 2.93
N VAL A 7 -1.68 1.81 4.02
CA VAL A 7 -0.37 2.46 3.99
C VAL A 7 0.70 1.50 3.47
N PHE A 8 1.64 2.01 2.69
CA PHE A 8 2.80 1.25 2.18
C PHE A 8 4.09 2.07 2.16
N GLY A 9 5.22 1.40 1.91
CA GLY A 9 6.53 2.05 1.79
C GLY A 9 7.49 1.71 2.94
N MET A 10 8.76 2.04 2.76
CA MET A 10 9.80 1.73 3.75
C MET A 10 9.71 2.67 4.96
N SER A 11 10.01 2.12 6.13
CA SER A 11 10.07 2.81 7.41
C SER A 11 11.19 2.19 8.25
N PRO A 12 11.92 2.94 9.07
CA PRO A 12 12.87 2.36 10.02
C PRO A 12 12.23 1.31 10.94
N ARG A 13 10.93 1.46 11.23
CA ARG A 13 10.11 0.45 11.89
C ARG A 13 9.11 -0.12 10.90
N MET A 14 9.48 -1.25 10.29
CA MET A 14 8.70 -1.87 9.23
C MET A 14 7.47 -2.60 9.72
N ARG A 15 6.44 -2.59 8.87
CA ARG A 15 5.24 -3.42 9.00
C ARG A 15 5.03 -4.20 7.70
N LEU A 16 5.28 -5.51 7.78
CA LEU A 16 5.14 -6.44 6.65
C LEU A 16 3.72 -7.00 6.53
N ASP A 17 2.86 -6.74 7.50
CA ASP A 17 1.46 -7.17 7.51
C ASP A 17 0.54 -6.28 6.65
N LEU A 18 1.05 -5.13 6.20
CA LEU A 18 0.32 -4.22 5.29
C LEU A 18 0.36 -4.76 3.86
N LEU A 19 -0.77 -4.74 3.15
CA LEU A 19 -0.97 -5.51 1.91
C LEU A 19 0.13 -5.34 0.84
N VAL A 20 0.48 -4.10 0.48
CA VAL A 20 1.54 -3.84 -0.53
C VAL A 20 2.90 -4.31 -0.02
N ASN A 21 3.22 -3.99 1.24
CA ASN A 21 4.48 -4.39 1.87
C ASN A 21 4.61 -5.91 1.91
N HIS A 22 3.54 -6.61 2.28
CA HIS A 22 3.44 -8.07 2.32
C HIS A 22 3.65 -8.68 0.92
N PHE A 23 2.91 -8.20 -0.07
CA PHE A 23 2.97 -8.75 -1.43
C PHE A 23 4.37 -8.62 -2.03
N VAL A 24 5.00 -7.45 -1.88
CA VAL A 24 6.37 -7.24 -2.37
C VAL A 24 7.36 -8.09 -1.56
N TYR A 25 7.17 -8.25 -0.25
CA TYR A 25 8.05 -9.04 0.58
C TYR A 25 7.99 -10.53 0.20
N ALA A 26 6.79 -11.12 0.18
CA ALA A 26 6.58 -12.52 -0.21
C ALA A 26 7.05 -12.79 -1.65
N ALA A 27 6.86 -11.85 -2.57
CA ALA A 27 7.36 -11.97 -3.93
C ALA A 27 8.90 -12.05 -4.00
N VAL A 28 9.61 -11.36 -3.10
CA VAL A 28 11.08 -11.39 -3.01
C VAL A 28 11.58 -12.62 -2.24
N THR A 29 10.91 -13.00 -1.14
CA THR A 29 11.41 -14.05 -0.25
C THR A 29 10.97 -15.46 -0.62
N ASP A 30 9.75 -15.59 -1.15
CA ASP A 30 9.10 -16.89 -1.37
C ASP A 30 8.88 -17.13 -2.88
N GLY A 31 8.77 -16.06 -3.67
CA GLY A 31 8.62 -16.14 -5.13
C GLY A 31 7.23 -16.53 -5.60
N TYR A 32 6.26 -16.61 -4.69
CA TYR A 32 4.85 -16.86 -5.02
C TYR A 32 3.88 -16.04 -4.16
N LEU A 33 2.66 -15.84 -4.66
CA LEU A 33 1.53 -15.26 -3.94
C LEU A 33 0.29 -16.16 -4.10
N VAL A 34 -0.41 -16.42 -3.00
CA VAL A 34 -1.75 -17.03 -3.01
C VAL A 34 -2.75 -15.96 -2.58
N ILE A 35 -3.72 -15.66 -3.45
CA ILE A 35 -4.63 -14.53 -3.28
C ILE A 35 -6.07 -15.02 -3.21
N PHE A 36 -6.75 -14.64 -2.14
CA PHE A 36 -8.18 -14.82 -1.93
C PHE A 36 -8.92 -13.51 -2.19
N GLU A 37 -10.20 -13.59 -2.56
CA GLU A 37 -11.05 -12.41 -2.83
C GLU A 37 -10.36 -11.42 -3.79
N LYS A 38 -9.83 -11.95 -4.89
CA LYS A 38 -8.90 -11.25 -5.79
C LYS A 38 -9.44 -9.91 -6.34
N ASP A 39 -10.76 -9.82 -6.48
CA ASP A 39 -11.47 -8.68 -7.08
C ASP A 39 -11.77 -7.56 -6.07
N PHE A 40 -11.50 -7.75 -4.78
CA PHE A 40 -11.74 -6.73 -3.75
C PHE A 40 -10.85 -5.52 -3.98
N LYS A 41 -11.47 -4.35 -4.16
CA LYS A 41 -10.79 -3.08 -4.40
C LYS A 41 -10.26 -2.49 -3.10
N ARG A 42 -9.06 -1.92 -3.19
CA ARG A 42 -8.37 -1.19 -2.12
C ARG A 42 -7.88 0.13 -2.67
N ASN A 43 -7.72 1.08 -1.76
CA ASN A 43 -6.94 2.28 -2.01
C ASN A 43 -5.62 2.19 -1.23
N TYR A 44 -4.58 2.86 -1.72
CA TYR A 44 -3.23 2.83 -1.14
C TYR A 44 -2.69 4.24 -0.93
N VAL A 45 -1.79 4.41 0.04
CA VAL A 45 -1.07 5.67 0.26
C VAL A 45 0.34 5.40 0.78
N HIS A 46 1.34 6.12 0.26
CA HIS A 46 2.71 5.98 0.74
C HIS A 46 2.86 6.57 2.15
N ILE A 47 3.63 5.93 3.03
CA ILE A 47 3.84 6.39 4.42
C ILE A 47 4.36 7.82 4.50
N ARG A 48 5.22 8.20 3.56
CA ARG A 48 5.73 9.58 3.48
C ARG A 48 4.66 10.58 2.99
N ASP A 49 3.68 10.16 2.18
CA ASP A 49 2.55 11.03 1.84
C ASP A 49 1.60 11.19 3.04
N VAL A 50 1.50 10.18 3.90
CA VAL A 50 0.78 10.32 5.19
C VAL A 50 1.46 11.37 6.07
N ALA A 51 2.79 11.33 6.18
CA ALA A 51 3.56 12.34 6.92
C ALA A 51 3.39 13.74 6.31
N ASP A 52 3.51 13.88 4.99
CA ASP A 52 3.29 15.14 4.27
C ASP A 52 1.85 15.66 4.50
N CYS A 53 0.85 14.77 4.52
CA CYS A 53 -0.54 15.13 4.79
C CYS A 53 -0.74 15.64 6.23
N PHE A 54 -0.04 15.06 7.21
CA PHE A 54 -0.08 15.54 8.59
C PHE A 54 0.50 16.95 8.69
N LEU A 55 1.63 17.21 8.02
CA LEU A 55 2.21 18.55 7.96
C LEU A 55 1.24 19.56 7.32
N HIS A 56 0.65 19.19 6.17
CA HIS A 56 -0.36 20.01 5.50
C HIS A 56 -1.55 20.35 6.42
N CYS A 57 -2.05 19.38 7.18
CA CYS A 57 -3.13 19.58 8.13
C CYS A 57 -2.76 20.53 9.27
N LEU A 58 -1.50 20.54 9.71
CA LEU A 58 -1.02 21.44 10.76
C LEU A 58 -0.90 22.87 10.23
N GLU A 59 -0.33 23.03 9.03
CA GLU A 59 -0.17 24.32 8.35
C GLU A 59 -1.54 24.95 7.97
N HIS A 60 -2.52 24.12 7.61
CA HIS A 60 -3.86 24.54 7.19
C HIS A 60 -4.94 24.14 8.20
N SER A 61 -4.61 24.16 9.49
CA SER A 61 -5.48 23.64 10.56
C SER A 61 -6.84 24.33 10.65
N SER A 62 -6.90 25.66 10.50
CA SER A 62 -8.15 26.43 10.59
C SER A 62 -9.19 26.02 9.52
N PRO A 63 -8.87 26.02 8.21
CA PRO A 63 -9.84 25.60 7.18
C PRO A 63 -10.13 24.09 7.20
N MET A 64 -9.22 23.26 7.75
CA MET A 64 -9.39 21.81 7.76
C MET A 64 -10.09 21.25 9.02
N ALA A 65 -10.21 22.04 10.08
CA ALA A 65 -10.78 21.62 11.35
C ALA A 65 -12.23 21.11 11.23
N GLY A 66 -12.59 20.16 12.10
CA GLY A 66 -13.98 19.66 12.22
C GLY A 66 -14.47 18.76 11.09
N ARG A 67 -13.63 18.40 10.11
CA ARG A 67 -14.03 17.58 8.95
C ARG A 67 -13.18 16.30 8.79
N PRO A 68 -13.76 15.20 8.28
CA PRO A 68 -13.00 14.01 7.90
C PRO A 68 -12.49 14.11 6.46
N TYR A 69 -11.26 13.63 6.22
CA TYR A 69 -10.64 13.56 4.90
C TYR A 69 -10.12 12.14 4.64
N ASN A 70 -10.40 11.60 3.45
CA ASN A 70 -9.78 10.37 2.99
C ASN A 70 -8.39 10.69 2.46
N VAL A 71 -7.39 9.89 2.83
CA VAL A 71 -6.00 10.07 2.40
C VAL A 71 -5.60 8.82 1.63
N GLY A 72 -5.32 9.00 0.35
CA GLY A 72 -5.22 7.92 -0.61
C GLY A 72 -4.64 8.41 -1.93
N LEU A 73 -4.24 7.47 -2.78
CA LEU A 73 -3.85 7.74 -4.17
C LEU A 73 -5.10 7.63 -5.03
N ASP A 74 -5.46 8.71 -5.73
CA ASP A 74 -6.62 8.70 -6.64
C ASP A 74 -6.42 7.74 -7.81
N ALA A 75 -5.17 7.64 -8.28
CA ALA A 75 -4.77 6.71 -9.33
C ALA A 75 -4.72 5.24 -8.88
N ALA A 76 -4.80 4.93 -7.58
CA ALA A 76 -4.55 3.59 -7.06
C ALA A 76 -5.77 2.97 -6.33
N ASN A 77 -6.91 2.91 -7.02
CA ASN A 77 -8.04 2.06 -6.62
C ASN A 77 -7.89 0.66 -7.28
N LEU A 78 -6.92 -0.12 -6.80
CA LEU A 78 -6.59 -1.42 -7.39
C LEU A 78 -7.16 -2.59 -6.58
N SER A 79 -7.51 -3.67 -7.27
CA SER A 79 -7.85 -4.95 -6.66
C SER A 79 -6.59 -5.66 -6.16
N LYS A 80 -6.74 -6.70 -5.35
CA LYS A 80 -5.61 -7.55 -4.94
C LYS A 80 -4.96 -8.21 -6.15
N ALA A 81 -5.77 -8.62 -7.14
CA ALA A 81 -5.27 -9.17 -8.41
C ALA A 81 -4.42 -8.14 -9.17
N GLU A 82 -4.95 -6.93 -9.36
CA GLU A 82 -4.25 -5.85 -10.07
C GLU A 82 -2.94 -5.48 -9.35
N LEU A 83 -2.94 -5.40 -8.01
CA LEU A 83 -1.72 -5.17 -7.23
C LEU A 83 -0.70 -6.28 -7.44
N ALA A 84 -1.10 -7.56 -7.39
CA ALA A 84 -0.17 -8.67 -7.57
C ALA A 84 0.42 -8.73 -8.98
N LEU A 85 -0.39 -8.45 -10.00
CA LEU A 85 0.07 -8.33 -11.37
C LEU A 85 1.02 -7.14 -11.52
N LYS A 86 0.75 -6.02 -10.84
CA LYS A 86 1.65 -4.87 -10.81
C LYS A 86 3.02 -5.20 -10.19
N VAL A 87 3.04 -5.96 -9.10
CA VAL A 87 4.31 -6.45 -8.50
C VAL A 87 5.03 -7.40 -9.46
N LYS A 88 4.29 -8.26 -10.18
CA LYS A 88 4.84 -9.20 -11.17
C LYS A 88 5.53 -8.50 -12.35
N GLU A 89 5.12 -7.29 -12.73
CA GLU A 89 5.84 -6.49 -13.74
C GLU A 89 7.32 -6.27 -13.36
N TYR A 90 7.62 -6.12 -12.07
CA TYR A 90 8.99 -5.96 -11.57
C TYR A 90 9.70 -7.28 -11.26
N LEU A 91 8.94 -8.35 -11.02
CA LEU A 91 9.44 -9.68 -10.70
C LEU A 91 8.79 -10.72 -11.65
N PRO A 92 9.24 -10.84 -12.91
CA PRO A 92 8.55 -11.65 -13.91
C PRO A 92 8.41 -13.15 -13.56
N ARG A 93 9.32 -13.66 -12.71
CA ARG A 93 9.30 -15.05 -12.22
C ARG A 93 8.29 -15.28 -11.08
N LEU A 94 7.63 -14.25 -10.58
CA LEU A 94 6.62 -14.36 -9.53
C LEU A 94 5.45 -15.25 -9.98
N TYR A 95 5.22 -16.32 -9.23
CA TYR A 95 4.05 -17.17 -9.41
C TYR A 95 2.86 -16.58 -8.64
N VAL A 96 1.73 -16.35 -9.31
CA VAL A 96 0.52 -15.81 -8.68
C VAL A 96 -0.60 -16.81 -8.86
N HIS A 97 -1.12 -17.31 -7.74
CA HIS A 97 -2.24 -18.23 -7.71
C HIS A 97 -3.45 -17.54 -7.08
N PHE A 98 -4.59 -17.61 -7.76
CA PHE A 98 -5.87 -17.13 -7.25
C PHE A 98 -6.66 -18.32 -6.72
N SER A 99 -6.98 -18.29 -5.43
CA SER A 99 -7.79 -19.33 -4.79
C SER A 99 -9.21 -18.81 -4.54
N GLU A 100 -10.19 -19.64 -4.87
CA GLU A 100 -11.61 -19.40 -4.56
C GLU A 100 -11.97 -19.85 -3.13
N VAL A 101 -11.14 -20.72 -2.55
CA VAL A 101 -11.35 -21.28 -1.21
C VAL A 101 -10.48 -20.54 -0.21
N GLY A 102 -11.10 -19.82 0.73
CA GLY A 102 -10.45 -19.00 1.75
C GLY A 102 -11.14 -17.64 1.89
N SER A 103 -10.91 -16.94 3.00
CA SER A 103 -11.40 -15.57 3.19
C SER A 103 -10.30 -14.70 3.75
N ASP A 104 -10.28 -13.43 3.36
CA ASP A 104 -9.37 -12.47 3.96
C ASP A 104 -9.97 -12.00 5.30
N PRO A 105 -9.23 -12.03 6.42
CA PRO A 105 -9.66 -11.35 7.63
C PRO A 105 -9.96 -9.86 7.37
N ASP A 106 -9.27 -9.25 6.40
CA ASP A 106 -9.58 -7.93 5.89
C ASP A 106 -10.61 -7.97 4.73
N LYS A 107 -11.89 -7.87 5.10
CA LYS A 107 -13.03 -7.82 4.17
C LYS A 107 -13.35 -6.44 3.62
N ARG A 108 -12.44 -5.47 3.68
CA ARG A 108 -12.66 -4.17 3.02
C ARG A 108 -12.96 -4.43 1.53
N ASN A 109 -13.76 -3.59 0.88
CA ASN A 109 -13.97 -3.62 -0.57
C ASN A 109 -14.69 -2.33 -0.95
N TYR A 110 -13.95 -1.33 -1.40
CA TYR A 110 -14.52 -0.01 -1.69
C TYR A 110 -13.66 0.77 -2.68
N ILE A 111 -14.28 1.74 -3.33
CA ILE A 111 -13.59 2.78 -4.11
C ILE A 111 -13.68 4.06 -3.29
N VAL A 112 -12.53 4.66 -2.99
CA VAL A 112 -12.45 5.88 -2.18
C VAL A 112 -12.20 7.07 -3.08
N SER A 113 -12.94 8.16 -2.84
CA SER A 113 -12.63 9.48 -3.40
C SER A 113 -11.83 10.29 -2.38
N ASN A 114 -10.68 10.83 -2.83
CA ASN A 114 -9.86 11.76 -2.05
C ASN A 114 -10.13 13.22 -2.43
N ARG A 115 -11.22 13.49 -3.19
CA ARG A 115 -11.54 14.81 -3.76
C ARG A 115 -11.52 15.93 -2.71
N ARG A 116 -12.11 15.69 -1.54
CA ARG A 116 -12.16 16.69 -0.46
C ARG A 116 -10.76 17.12 0.02
N LEU A 117 -9.81 16.19 0.05
CA LEU A 117 -8.44 16.50 0.46
C LEU A 117 -7.70 17.28 -0.63
N ARG A 118 -7.93 16.94 -1.91
CA ARG A 118 -7.42 17.71 -3.05
C ARG A 118 -7.98 19.14 -3.09
N GLU A 119 -9.28 19.29 -2.86
CA GLU A 119 -9.93 20.61 -2.74
C GLU A 119 -9.37 21.43 -1.57
N ALA A 120 -8.87 20.76 -0.53
CA ALA A 120 -8.16 21.39 0.58
C ALA A 120 -6.66 21.65 0.30
N GLY A 121 -6.20 21.44 -0.94
CA GLY A 121 -4.86 21.76 -1.40
C GLY A 121 -3.81 20.66 -1.23
N PHE A 122 -4.20 19.43 -0.89
CA PHE A 122 -3.26 18.32 -0.72
C PHE A 122 -3.51 17.17 -1.69
N GLU A 123 -2.45 16.72 -2.35
CA GLU A 123 -2.44 15.52 -3.20
C GLU A 123 -1.21 14.66 -2.88
N ALA A 124 -1.44 13.35 -2.73
CA ALA A 124 -0.35 12.39 -2.51
C ALA A 124 0.49 12.28 -3.78
N ARG A 125 1.81 12.38 -3.65
CA ARG A 125 2.72 12.52 -4.81
C ARG A 125 3.49 11.25 -5.15
N ARG A 126 3.55 10.26 -4.26
CA ARG A 126 4.35 9.05 -4.45
C ARG A 126 3.47 7.95 -5.03
N SER A 127 3.81 7.53 -6.23
CA SER A 127 3.09 6.47 -6.95
C SER A 127 3.27 5.11 -6.28
N LEU A 128 2.37 4.19 -6.63
CA LEU A 128 2.50 2.79 -6.22
C LEU A 128 3.77 2.16 -6.80
N ASP A 129 4.09 2.45 -8.07
CA ASP A 129 5.30 2.01 -8.77
C ASP A 129 6.58 2.41 -8.01
N GLU A 130 6.71 3.68 -7.63
CA GLU A 130 7.87 4.18 -6.88
C GLU A 130 8.02 3.47 -5.54
N GLY A 131 6.93 3.27 -4.79
CA GLY A 131 7.00 2.57 -3.52
C GLY A 131 7.23 1.06 -3.66
N ILE A 132 6.75 0.40 -4.71
CA ILE A 132 7.12 -1.00 -4.99
C ILE A 132 8.63 -1.10 -5.24
N GLN A 133 9.19 -0.22 -6.06
CA GLN A 133 10.63 -0.17 -6.30
C GLN A 133 11.43 0.17 -5.03
N GLU A 134 10.93 1.08 -4.19
CA GLU A 134 11.50 1.41 -2.88
C GLU A 134 11.56 0.18 -1.98
N LEU A 135 10.46 -0.55 -1.86
CA LEU A 135 10.36 -1.78 -1.06
C LEU A 135 11.28 -2.88 -1.60
N LEU A 136 11.33 -3.09 -2.92
CA LEU A 136 12.24 -4.06 -3.55
C LEU A 136 13.71 -3.77 -3.22
N LYS A 137 14.11 -2.49 -3.22
CA LYS A 137 15.46 -2.07 -2.82
C LYS A 137 15.68 -2.30 -1.33
N GLY A 138 14.72 -1.89 -0.49
CA GLY A 138 14.81 -1.99 0.96
C GLY A 138 14.88 -3.43 1.48
N TYR A 139 14.09 -4.34 0.93
CA TYR A 139 14.08 -5.74 1.35
C TYR A 139 15.37 -6.50 1.01
N ARG A 140 16.10 -6.09 -0.03
CA ARG A 140 17.45 -6.62 -0.28
C ARG A 140 18.46 -6.24 0.81
N MET A 141 18.17 -5.20 1.59
CA MET A 141 19.01 -4.75 2.70
C MET A 141 18.58 -5.34 4.04
N PHE A 142 17.44 -6.03 4.12
CA PHE A 142 17.07 -6.72 5.35
C PHE A 142 18.03 -7.87 5.60
N GLY A 143 18.43 -8.01 6.86
CA GLY A 143 19.21 -9.16 7.30
C GLY A 143 18.45 -10.46 7.03
N ARG A 144 19.21 -11.55 6.90
CA ARG A 144 18.64 -12.89 6.75
C ARG A 144 17.71 -13.19 7.93
N SER A 145 16.62 -13.89 7.65
CA SER A 145 15.76 -14.39 8.72
C SER A 145 16.60 -15.26 9.67
N PRO A 146 16.47 -15.09 11.01
CA PRO A 146 17.31 -15.78 11.99
C PRO A 146 17.18 -17.31 11.94
N PHE A 147 16.16 -17.84 11.26
CA PHE A 147 15.91 -19.28 11.12
C PHE A 147 16.09 -19.80 9.69
N LYS A 148 16.80 -19.05 8.82
CA LYS A 148 17.17 -19.51 7.48
C LYS A 148 18.68 -19.75 7.41
N ASN A 149 19.06 -20.94 6.98
CA ASN A 149 20.47 -21.35 6.82
C ASN A 149 21.16 -20.68 5.61
N VAL A 150 20.37 -20.07 4.71
CA VAL A 150 20.81 -19.36 3.49
C VAL A 150 20.10 -18.02 3.39
#